data_AF-V4AHW8-F1
#
_entry.id   AF-V4AHW8-F1
#
_cell.length_a   1.000
_cell.length_b   1.000
_cell.length_c   1.000
_cell.angle_alpha   90.00
_cell.angle_beta   90.00
_cell.angle_gamma   90.00
#
_symmetry.space_group_name_H-M   'P 1'
#
loop_
_entity.id
_entity.type
_entity.pdbx_description
1 polymer ?
#
loop_
_entity_poly.entity_id
_entity_poly.type
_entity_poly.pdbx_seq_one_letter_code
_entity_poly.pdbx_strand_id
1 'polypeptide(L)'
;MANKFGLGSLSLETKKPNTTVWINKAKPYFVDQIGDTLQVDLDMNNFKVTNLKSPENDNAAVHKKYLREQINSIGVNKNHLEDKISNVKRFFKRQLNNKIFINDTKLQQEVKGLISFIQKQLVNVVNKTDLQYLISLISKLEDKIAKQKLDIQQLIDNIPGENEDTFQLNSELQKELRNIKQQIQNIDDSEIKFYIQQQIQNSDDSEIKTYIQQKIQNIDDSVIHQHITTINNLVLKQNKNIVALEKYLKKENKSFYFNLPFE
;
A
#
# COMPACT_ATOMS: atom_id res chain seq x y z
N MET A 1 -16.83 -4.34 148.80
CA MET A 1 -16.42 -2.93 148.64
C MET A 1 -16.61 -2.57 147.17
N ALA A 2 -17.57 -1.71 146.87
CA ALA A 2 -17.89 -1.28 145.50
C ALA A 2 -17.03 -0.08 145.11
N ASN A 3 -16.61 -0.01 143.85
CA ASN A 3 -16.12 1.24 143.26
C ASN A 3 -16.77 1.44 141.89
N LYS A 4 -17.49 2.57 141.76
CA LYS A 4 -18.20 3.06 140.58
C LYS A 4 -17.46 4.31 140.09
N PHE A 5 -17.03 4.34 138.83
CA PHE A 5 -16.88 5.54 137.99
C PHE A 5 -17.00 5.03 136.54
N GLY A 6 -17.79 5.57 135.60
CA GLY A 6 -18.36 6.90 135.49
C GLY A 6 -17.93 7.53 134.16
N LEU A 7 -18.61 7.12 133.07
CA LEU A 7 -18.86 7.78 131.77
C LEU A 7 -17.95 8.91 131.24
N GLY A 8 -17.58 8.80 129.97
CA GLY A 8 -17.13 9.92 129.13
C GLY A 8 -16.82 9.51 127.68
N SER A 9 -17.85 9.39 126.85
CA SER A 9 -17.75 9.20 125.39
C SER A 9 -17.56 10.53 124.66
N LEU A 10 -16.62 10.61 123.71
CA LEU A 10 -16.52 11.68 122.72
C LEU A 10 -16.76 11.10 121.32
N SER A 11 -17.70 11.70 120.58
CA SER A 11 -18.09 11.30 119.22
C SER A 11 -17.85 12.42 118.22
N LEU A 12 -17.31 12.01 117.06
CA LEU A 12 -17.32 12.55 115.69
C LEU A 12 -17.14 14.05 115.42
N GLU A 13 -16.24 14.40 114.47
CA GLU A 13 -16.69 14.80 113.13
C GLU A 13 -15.57 14.95 112.07
N THR A 14 -16.02 14.78 110.82
CA THR A 14 -15.35 14.62 109.52
C THR A 14 -14.87 15.93 108.88
N LYS A 15 -13.74 15.90 108.13
CA LYS A 15 -13.57 16.46 106.75
C LYS A 15 -12.11 16.37 106.26
N LYS A 16 -11.91 15.79 105.05
CA LYS A 16 -10.67 15.85 104.27
C LYS A 16 -10.42 17.29 103.77
N PRO A 17 -9.16 17.77 103.76
CA PRO A 17 -8.68 18.68 102.73
C PRO A 17 -7.96 17.88 101.62
N ASN A 18 -8.45 18.00 100.40
CA ASN A 18 -7.68 17.71 99.19
C ASN A 18 -6.53 18.71 99.11
N THR A 19 -5.33 18.30 99.47
CA THR A 19 -4.10 19.08 99.21
C THR A 19 -3.28 18.32 98.19
N THR A 20 -3.32 18.78 96.94
CA THR A 20 -2.39 18.40 95.88
C THR A 20 -1.01 18.93 96.25
N VAL A 21 -0.28 18.18 97.08
CA VAL A 21 1.12 18.49 97.41
C VAL A 21 1.96 18.04 96.23
N TRP A 22 2.58 18.99 95.55
CA TRP A 22 3.66 18.73 94.60
C TRP A 22 4.86 18.18 95.38
N ILE A 23 5.01 16.85 95.42
CA ILE A 23 6.10 16.18 96.13
C ILE A 23 7.31 16.12 95.19
N ASN A 24 8.19 17.11 95.28
CA ASN A 24 9.54 16.97 94.74
C ASN A 24 10.54 17.72 95.62
N LYS A 25 11.33 16.98 96.41
CA LYS A 25 12.67 17.36 96.91
C LYS A 25 13.33 16.24 97.73
N ALA A 26 14.25 15.53 97.08
CA ALA A 26 15.54 15.03 97.60
C ALA A 26 15.60 14.16 98.88
N LYS A 27 14.50 13.56 99.35
CA LYS A 27 14.53 12.47 100.35
C LYS A 27 13.64 11.32 99.87
N PRO A 28 14.07 10.05 99.93
CA PRO A 28 13.20 8.93 99.60
C PRO A 28 12.06 8.91 100.61
N TYR A 29 10.83 9.18 100.15
CA TYR A 29 9.63 8.90 100.93
C TYR A 29 9.32 7.42 100.73
N PHE A 30 9.47 6.65 101.81
CA PHE A 30 8.94 5.29 101.87
C PHE A 30 7.42 5.39 101.99
N VAL A 31 6.69 4.69 101.13
CA VAL A 31 5.26 4.42 101.36
C VAL A 31 5.20 3.33 102.43
N ASP A 32 4.46 3.54 103.51
CA ASP A 32 4.26 2.51 104.54
C ASP A 32 3.59 1.28 103.90
N GLN A 33 4.35 0.20 103.74
CA GLN A 33 3.87 -1.05 103.17
C GLN A 33 3.07 -1.81 104.23
N ILE A 34 1.75 -1.60 104.23
CA ILE A 34 0.82 -2.64 104.63
C ILE A 34 0.07 -3.06 103.36
N GLY A 35 0.59 -4.14 102.75
CA GLY A 35 0.13 -4.84 101.54
C GLY A 35 -1.23 -4.50 100.95
N ASP A 36 -1.33 -3.38 100.22
CA ASP A 36 -2.48 -3.08 99.38
C ASP A 36 -2.04 -2.57 97.99
N THR A 37 -2.92 -2.69 97.00
CA THR A 37 -2.66 -2.35 95.59
C THR A 37 -2.86 -0.86 95.36
N LEU A 38 -1.83 -0.16 94.90
CA LEU A 38 -2.01 1.20 94.38
C LEU A 38 -2.85 1.14 93.09
N GLN A 39 -4.08 1.66 93.13
CA GLN A 39 -4.98 1.79 91.98
C GLN A 39 -4.89 3.16 91.28
N VAL A 40 -3.82 3.91 91.53
CA VAL A 40 -3.60 5.24 90.95
C VAL A 40 -2.40 5.25 90.03
N ASP A 41 -2.37 6.19 89.09
CA ASP A 41 -1.24 6.38 88.18
C ASP A 41 0.03 6.76 88.96
N LEU A 42 1.13 6.10 88.62
CA LEU A 42 2.45 6.41 89.18
C LEU A 42 3.21 7.29 88.19
N ASP A 43 3.23 8.61 88.43
CA ASP A 43 4.07 9.54 87.68
C ASP A 43 5.52 9.50 88.18
N MET A 44 6.39 8.85 87.40
CA MET A 44 7.83 8.78 87.65
C MET A 44 8.61 9.96 87.05
N ASN A 45 7.95 10.87 86.35
CA ASN A 45 8.55 12.01 85.66
C ASN A 45 9.73 11.54 84.76
N ASN A 46 10.88 12.20 84.81
CA ASN A 46 12.09 11.79 84.07
C ASN A 46 13.02 10.84 84.84
N PHE A 47 12.55 10.20 85.91
CA PHE A 47 13.36 9.24 86.67
C PHE A 47 13.23 7.82 86.11
N LYS A 48 14.35 7.07 86.12
CA LYS A 48 14.37 5.66 85.70
C LYS A 48 13.92 4.76 86.84
N VAL A 49 13.08 3.78 86.54
CA VAL A 49 12.84 2.64 87.44
C VAL A 49 13.97 1.63 87.24
N THR A 50 14.73 1.36 88.30
CA THR A 50 15.84 0.39 88.28
C THR A 50 15.48 -0.86 89.08
N ASN A 51 16.24 -1.95 88.88
CA ASN A 51 16.08 -3.20 89.63
C ASN A 51 14.68 -3.85 89.56
N LEU A 52 13.95 -3.65 88.45
CA LEU A 52 12.70 -4.36 88.19
C LEU A 52 12.95 -5.87 88.07
N LYS A 53 12.09 -6.66 88.73
CA LYS A 53 12.03 -8.12 88.57
C LYS A 53 11.45 -8.47 87.19
N SER A 54 11.78 -9.65 86.67
CA SER A 54 11.13 -10.20 85.48
C SER A 54 9.61 -10.28 85.66
N PRO A 55 8.82 -10.00 84.61
CA PRO A 55 7.36 -10.09 84.67
C PRO A 55 6.91 -11.54 84.90
N GLU A 56 5.95 -11.75 85.80
CA GLU A 56 5.35 -13.06 86.11
C GLU A 56 3.90 -13.19 85.60
N ASN A 57 3.29 -12.09 85.18
CA ASN A 57 1.94 -12.02 84.62
C ASN A 57 1.86 -10.90 83.57
N ASP A 58 0.74 -10.87 82.85
CA ASP A 58 0.54 -9.96 81.71
C ASP A 58 0.48 -8.47 82.10
N ASN A 59 0.24 -8.17 83.37
CA ASN A 59 0.13 -6.80 83.89
C ASN A 59 1.44 -6.28 84.51
N ALA A 60 2.50 -7.10 84.53
CA ALA A 60 3.77 -6.74 85.14
C ALA A 60 4.62 -5.84 84.21
N ALA A 61 5.36 -4.91 84.80
CA ALA A 61 6.29 -4.07 84.06
C ALA A 61 7.48 -4.89 83.50
N VAL A 62 7.90 -4.57 82.28
CA VAL A 62 8.95 -5.30 81.58
C VAL A 62 10.28 -4.53 81.65
N HIS A 63 11.36 -5.23 81.98
CA HIS A 63 12.71 -4.69 81.90
C HIS A 63 13.42 -5.07 80.58
N LYS A 64 14.42 -4.26 80.19
CA LYS A 64 15.14 -4.40 78.91
C LYS A 64 15.79 -5.77 78.68
N LYS A 65 16.28 -6.42 79.74
CA LYS A 65 16.88 -7.77 79.65
C LYS A 65 15.85 -8.81 79.20
N TYR A 66 14.66 -8.84 79.81
CA TYR A 66 13.59 -9.74 79.42
C TYR A 66 13.20 -9.56 77.95
N LEU A 67 13.01 -8.31 77.50
CA LEU A 67 12.67 -8.02 76.11
C LEU A 67 13.74 -8.55 75.13
N ARG A 68 15.02 -8.41 75.45
CA ARG A 68 16.11 -8.94 74.60
C ARG A 68 16.11 -10.46 74.55
N GLU A 69 15.85 -11.11 75.67
CA GLU A 69 15.75 -12.57 75.73
C GLU A 69 14.58 -13.05 74.87
N GLN A 70 13.39 -12.42 74.97
CA GLN A 70 12.25 -12.73 74.12
C GLN A 70 12.56 -12.53 72.63
N ILE A 71 13.19 -11.41 72.26
CA ILE A 71 13.58 -11.13 70.86
C ILE A 71 14.56 -12.19 70.34
N ASN A 72 15.53 -12.60 71.17
CA ASN A 72 16.48 -13.65 70.79
C ASN A 72 15.80 -15.02 70.69
N SER A 73 14.73 -15.27 71.44
CA SER A 73 13.90 -16.48 71.35
C SER A 73 13.00 -16.52 70.11
N ILE A 74 12.77 -15.41 69.41
CA ILE A 74 12.08 -15.36 68.09
C ILE A 74 12.96 -15.91 66.96
N GLY A 75 14.01 -16.68 67.31
CA GLY A 75 15.01 -17.24 66.41
C GLY A 75 14.40 -17.85 65.15
N VAL A 76 14.71 -17.22 64.00
CA VAL A 76 14.41 -17.79 62.69
C VAL A 76 15.14 -19.12 62.60
N ASN A 77 14.40 -20.21 62.36
CA ASN A 77 15.02 -21.53 62.14
C ASN A 77 15.82 -21.50 60.83
N LYS A 78 17.10 -21.16 60.95
CA LYS A 78 18.04 -21.02 59.85
C LYS A 78 18.12 -22.30 59.02
N ASN A 79 18.12 -23.45 59.67
CA ASN A 79 18.18 -24.76 59.02
C ASN A 79 16.95 -25.00 58.12
N HIS A 80 15.76 -24.66 58.61
CA HIS A 80 14.53 -24.78 57.81
C HIS A 80 14.53 -23.88 56.57
N LEU A 81 15.11 -22.68 56.67
CA LEU A 81 15.28 -21.78 55.52
C LEU A 81 16.32 -22.31 54.54
N GLU A 82 17.45 -22.83 55.03
CA GLU A 82 18.49 -23.46 54.21
C GLU A 82 17.96 -24.66 53.42
N ASP A 83 17.11 -25.49 54.03
CA ASP A 83 16.43 -26.60 53.38
C ASP A 83 15.48 -26.12 52.27
N LYS A 84 14.66 -25.10 52.56
CA LYS A 84 13.76 -24.50 51.56
C LYS A 84 14.53 -23.92 50.37
N ILE A 85 15.63 -23.20 50.63
CA ILE A 85 16.51 -22.65 49.59
C ILE A 85 17.12 -23.78 48.76
N SER A 86 17.56 -24.86 49.40
CA SER A 86 18.14 -26.02 48.72
C SER A 86 17.13 -26.72 47.81
N ASN A 87 15.88 -26.85 48.26
CA ASN A 87 14.80 -27.40 47.44
C ASN A 87 14.51 -26.54 46.20
N VAL A 88 14.47 -25.21 46.36
CA VAL A 88 14.29 -24.28 45.24
C VAL A 88 15.44 -24.37 44.25
N LYS A 89 16.70 -24.39 44.72
CA LYS A 89 17.88 -24.59 43.87
C LYS A 89 17.80 -25.90 43.09
N ARG A 90 17.40 -27.00 43.76
CA ARG A 90 17.22 -28.31 43.12
C ARG A 90 16.12 -28.28 42.07
N PHE A 91 15.03 -27.56 42.31
CA PHE A 91 13.96 -27.37 41.34
C PHE A 91 14.47 -26.66 40.08
N PHE A 92 15.13 -25.50 40.20
CA PHE A 92 15.66 -24.78 39.04
C PHE A 92 16.72 -25.58 38.28
N LYS A 93 17.60 -26.31 38.98
CA LYS A 93 18.55 -27.23 38.34
C LYS A 93 17.85 -28.34 37.55
N ARG A 94 16.77 -28.90 38.10
CA ARG A 94 15.91 -29.85 37.37
C ARG A 94 15.24 -29.18 36.17
N GLN A 95 14.73 -27.96 36.27
CA GLN A 95 14.13 -27.26 35.12
C GLN A 95 15.13 -27.02 33.99
N LEU A 96 16.38 -26.67 34.33
CA LEU A 96 17.45 -26.51 33.35
C LEU A 96 17.88 -27.85 32.73
N ASN A 97 17.95 -28.91 33.52
CA ASN A 97 18.34 -30.24 33.05
C ASN A 97 17.19 -30.98 32.32
N ASN A 98 15.93 -30.69 32.68
CA ASN A 98 14.73 -31.16 32.02
C ASN A 98 14.24 -30.18 30.96
N LYS A 99 15.03 -29.15 30.60
CA LYS A 99 14.77 -28.40 29.38
C LYS A 99 14.62 -29.48 28.32
N ILE A 100 13.45 -29.51 27.68
CA ILE A 100 13.21 -30.25 26.45
C ILE A 100 14.27 -29.70 25.52
N PHE A 101 15.46 -30.31 25.59
CA PHE A 101 16.48 -30.20 24.61
C PHE A 101 15.83 -30.95 23.48
N ILE A 102 15.02 -30.23 22.69
CA ILE A 102 15.12 -30.38 21.26
C ILE A 102 16.62 -30.35 21.06
N ASN A 103 17.18 -31.55 20.91
CA ASN A 103 18.60 -31.67 20.79
C ASN A 103 18.86 -30.99 19.46
N ASP A 104 19.26 -29.72 19.50
CA ASP A 104 19.37 -28.88 18.32
C ASP A 104 20.24 -29.61 17.29
N THR A 105 21.20 -30.41 17.76
CA THR A 105 22.01 -31.29 16.91
C THR A 105 21.21 -32.40 16.23
N LYS A 106 20.27 -33.07 16.92
CA LYS A 106 19.40 -34.10 16.35
C LYS A 106 18.41 -33.50 15.35
N LEU A 107 17.78 -32.37 15.70
CA LEU A 107 16.86 -31.67 14.79
C LEU A 107 17.62 -31.18 13.54
N GLN A 108 18.81 -30.59 13.72
CA GLN A 108 19.67 -30.19 12.61
C GLN A 108 20.08 -31.38 11.73
N GLN A 109 20.37 -32.54 12.34
CA GLN A 109 20.72 -33.75 11.61
C GLN A 109 19.53 -34.30 10.80
N GLU A 110 18.34 -34.34 11.39
CA GLU A 110 17.10 -34.76 10.71
C GLU A 110 16.74 -33.80 9.56
N VAL A 111 16.82 -32.49 9.79
CA VAL A 111 16.61 -31.47 8.74
C VAL A 111 17.62 -31.64 7.61
N LYS A 112 18.90 -31.84 7.93
CA LYS A 112 19.94 -32.07 6.91
C LYS A 112 19.70 -33.36 6.12
N GLY A 113 19.24 -34.42 6.79
CA GLY A 113 18.85 -35.68 6.17
C GLY A 113 17.69 -35.51 5.19
N LEU A 114 16.64 -34.78 5.59
CA LEU A 114 15.48 -34.46 4.75
C LEU A 114 15.88 -33.63 3.53
N ILE A 115 16.72 -32.60 3.70
CA ILE A 115 17.24 -31.80 2.59
C ILE A 115 17.98 -32.68 1.57
N SER A 116 18.87 -33.55 2.05
CA SER A 116 19.62 -34.47 1.18
C SER A 116 18.70 -35.45 0.44
N PHE A 117 17.67 -35.96 1.13
CA PHE A 117 16.68 -36.85 0.53
C PHE A 117 15.89 -36.16 -0.59
N ILE A 118 15.37 -34.96 -0.32
CA ILE A 118 14.60 -34.18 -1.30
C ILE A 118 15.46 -33.84 -2.53
N GLN A 119 16.72 -33.43 -2.33
CA GLN A 119 17.65 -33.16 -3.43
C GLN A 119 17.87 -34.38 -4.32
N LYS A 120 18.05 -35.58 -3.75
CA LYS A 120 18.18 -36.83 -4.51
C LYS A 120 16.91 -37.14 -5.31
N GLN A 121 15.73 -36.96 -4.71
CA GLN A 121 14.46 -37.19 -5.42
C GLN A 121 14.27 -36.23 -6.59
N LEU A 122 14.61 -34.95 -6.43
CA LEU A 122 14.54 -33.96 -7.51
C LEU A 122 15.47 -34.30 -8.67
N VAL A 123 16.73 -34.65 -8.38
CA VAL A 123 17.70 -35.11 -9.40
C VAL A 123 17.19 -36.35 -10.12
N ASN A 124 16.62 -37.31 -9.39
CA ASN A 124 16.03 -38.50 -10.00
C ASN A 124 14.86 -38.16 -10.91
N VAL A 125 13.98 -37.21 -10.53
CA VAL A 125 12.88 -36.77 -11.38
C VAL A 125 13.39 -36.11 -12.66
N VAL A 126 14.37 -35.22 -12.57
CA VAL A 126 14.99 -34.56 -13.74
C VAL A 126 15.70 -35.58 -14.65
N ASN A 127 16.33 -36.59 -14.04
CA ASN A 127 17.01 -37.67 -14.74
C ASN A 127 16.09 -38.82 -15.17
N LYS A 128 14.78 -38.76 -14.89
CA LYS A 128 13.86 -39.73 -15.47
C LYS A 128 13.93 -39.60 -16.98
N THR A 129 14.03 -40.76 -17.61
CA THR A 129 14.21 -40.97 -19.04
C THR A 129 13.28 -40.09 -19.87
N ASP A 130 12.07 -39.82 -19.39
CA ASP A 130 11.06 -39.06 -20.12
C ASP A 130 11.43 -37.57 -20.27
N LEU A 131 11.95 -36.92 -19.21
CA LEU A 131 12.38 -35.52 -19.30
C LEU A 131 13.65 -35.38 -20.14
N GLN A 132 14.62 -36.27 -19.95
CA GLN A 132 15.82 -36.30 -20.79
C GLN A 132 15.50 -36.61 -22.25
N TYR A 133 14.54 -37.49 -22.50
CA TYR A 133 14.05 -37.81 -23.84
C TYR A 133 13.37 -36.60 -24.48
N LEU A 134 12.52 -35.88 -23.75
CA LEU A 134 11.91 -34.64 -24.22
C LEU A 134 12.95 -33.57 -24.55
N ILE A 135 13.98 -33.40 -23.70
CA ILE A 135 15.10 -32.48 -23.97
C ILE A 135 15.81 -32.87 -25.28
N SER A 136 16.06 -34.17 -25.50
CA SER A 136 16.66 -34.66 -26.74
C SER A 136 15.78 -34.40 -27.97
N LEU A 137 14.45 -34.57 -27.84
CA LEU A 137 13.51 -34.28 -28.93
C LEU A 137 13.46 -32.78 -29.26
N ILE A 138 13.49 -31.91 -28.25
CA ILE A 138 13.53 -30.45 -28.43
C ILE A 138 14.80 -30.05 -29.19
N SER A 139 15.97 -30.55 -28.76
CA SER A 139 17.25 -30.26 -29.44
C SER A 139 17.23 -30.71 -30.92
N LYS A 140 16.69 -31.89 -31.21
CA LYS A 140 16.54 -32.35 -32.60
C LYS A 140 15.58 -31.50 -33.45
N LEU A 141 14.56 -30.90 -32.83
CA LEU A 141 13.66 -29.98 -33.51
C LEU A 141 14.33 -28.64 -33.78
N GLU A 142 15.12 -28.13 -32.85
CA GLU A 142 15.89 -26.89 -33.01
C GLU A 142 16.86 -26.99 -34.20
N ASP A 143 17.59 -28.10 -34.32
CA ASP A 143 18.50 -28.35 -35.45
C ASP A 143 17.74 -28.36 -36.79
N LYS A 144 16.56 -28.98 -36.84
CA LYS A 144 15.72 -29.01 -38.06
C LYS A 144 15.21 -27.63 -38.43
N ILE A 145 14.75 -26.85 -37.44
CA ILE A 145 14.29 -25.48 -37.64
C ILE A 145 15.44 -24.60 -38.15
N ALA A 146 16.62 -24.72 -37.57
CA ALA A 146 17.80 -23.98 -37.99
C ALA A 146 18.16 -24.27 -39.46
N LYS A 147 18.15 -25.56 -39.85
CA LYS A 147 18.39 -25.97 -41.24
C LYS A 147 17.33 -25.41 -42.19
N GLN A 148 16.05 -25.55 -41.85
CA GLN A 148 14.96 -25.02 -42.69
C GLN A 148 15.04 -23.50 -42.86
N LYS A 149 15.41 -22.76 -41.81
CA LYS A 149 15.64 -21.31 -41.91
C LYS A 149 16.76 -20.99 -42.88
N LEU A 150 17.88 -21.71 -42.83
CA LEU A 150 19.00 -21.53 -43.75
C LEU A 150 18.58 -21.83 -45.20
N ASP A 151 17.89 -22.95 -45.43
CA ASP A 151 17.41 -23.34 -46.76
C ASP A 151 16.45 -22.28 -47.33
N ILE A 152 15.53 -21.75 -46.51
CA ILE A 152 14.62 -20.67 -46.91
C ILE A 152 15.39 -19.38 -47.22
N GLN A 153 16.39 -19.02 -46.40
CA GLN A 153 17.20 -17.82 -46.65
C GLN A 153 17.94 -17.95 -47.97
N GLN A 154 18.53 -19.11 -48.27
CA GLN A 154 19.16 -19.37 -49.56
C GLN A 154 18.16 -19.28 -50.71
N LEU A 155 16.93 -19.79 -50.54
CA LEU A 155 15.89 -19.64 -51.56
C LEU A 155 15.54 -18.17 -51.79
N ILE A 156 15.42 -17.36 -50.73
CA ILE A 156 15.17 -15.91 -50.82
C ILE A 156 16.33 -15.21 -51.53
N ASP A 157 17.57 -15.50 -51.16
CA ASP A 157 18.77 -14.90 -51.75
C ASP A 157 18.95 -15.30 -53.23
N ASN A 158 18.45 -16.47 -53.62
CA ASN A 158 18.45 -16.97 -54.99
C ASN A 158 17.27 -16.48 -55.83
N ILE A 159 16.28 -15.78 -55.25
CA ILE A 159 15.28 -15.08 -56.06
C ILE A 159 16.08 -14.00 -56.81
N PRO A 160 16.18 -14.05 -58.15
CA PRO A 160 16.78 -12.96 -58.89
C PRO A 160 15.99 -11.72 -58.50
N GLY A 161 16.66 -10.74 -57.88
CA GLY A 161 16.00 -9.52 -57.44
C GLY A 161 15.14 -9.02 -58.58
N GLU A 162 13.85 -8.79 -58.31
CA GLU A 162 12.91 -8.27 -59.31
C GLU A 162 13.64 -7.18 -60.06
N ASN A 163 14.04 -7.52 -61.28
CA ASN A 163 15.07 -6.80 -61.99
C ASN A 163 14.64 -5.35 -62.10
N GLU A 164 15.56 -4.42 -61.90
CA GLU A 164 15.37 -3.01 -62.24
C GLU A 164 14.67 -2.88 -63.61
N ASP A 165 14.92 -3.81 -64.54
CA ASP A 165 14.28 -3.91 -65.85
C ASP A 165 12.74 -4.12 -65.83
N THR A 166 12.13 -4.91 -64.92
CA THR A 166 10.65 -5.06 -64.90
C THR A 166 9.96 -3.82 -64.32
N PHE A 167 10.57 -3.18 -63.32
CA PHE A 167 10.09 -1.90 -62.81
C PHE A 167 10.30 -0.77 -63.83
N GLN A 168 11.43 -0.79 -64.55
CA GLN A 168 11.76 0.17 -65.60
C GLN A 168 10.77 0.05 -66.77
N LEU A 169 10.51 -1.16 -67.25
CA LEU A 169 9.57 -1.42 -68.35
C LEU A 169 8.15 -0.96 -68.02
N ASN A 170 7.70 -1.19 -66.79
CA ASN A 170 6.38 -0.75 -66.35
C ASN A 170 6.32 0.80 -66.24
N SER A 171 7.42 1.44 -65.83
CA SER A 171 7.51 2.91 -65.79
C SER A 171 7.51 3.54 -67.19
N GLU A 172 8.14 2.88 -68.17
CA GLU A 172 8.19 3.33 -69.57
C GLU A 172 6.85 3.18 -70.27
N LEU A 173 6.19 2.02 -70.12
CA LEU A 173 4.83 1.79 -70.61
C LEU A 173 3.82 2.81 -70.04
N GLN A 174 3.96 3.17 -68.76
CA GLN A 174 3.11 4.20 -68.14
C GLN A 174 3.37 5.60 -68.70
N LYS A 175 4.61 5.94 -69.08
CA LYS A 175 4.94 7.21 -69.74
C LYS A 175 4.39 7.24 -71.17
N GLU A 176 4.54 6.16 -71.93
CA GLU A 176 3.98 6.05 -73.28
C GLU A 176 2.44 6.17 -73.27
N LEU A 177 1.76 5.51 -72.35
CA LEU A 177 0.30 5.62 -72.18
C LEU A 177 -0.15 7.05 -71.89
N ARG A 178 0.62 7.83 -71.10
CA ARG A 178 0.31 9.25 -70.86
C ARG A 178 0.50 10.08 -72.12
N ASN A 179 1.59 9.85 -72.88
CA ASN A 179 1.85 10.55 -74.13
C ASN A 179 0.75 10.31 -75.16
N ILE A 180 0.32 9.05 -75.34
CA ILE A 180 -0.76 8.69 -76.28
C ILE A 180 -2.07 9.37 -75.87
N LYS A 181 -2.42 9.36 -74.58
CA LYS A 181 -3.62 10.07 -74.09
C LYS A 181 -3.57 11.57 -74.37
N GLN A 182 -2.41 12.19 -74.22
CA GLN A 182 -2.25 13.62 -74.47
C GLN A 182 -2.30 13.95 -75.97
N GLN A 183 -1.74 13.09 -76.82
CA GLN A 183 -1.88 13.21 -78.28
C GLN A 183 -3.35 13.10 -78.71
N ILE A 184 -4.10 12.12 -78.18
CA ILE A 184 -5.54 11.98 -78.45
C ILE A 184 -6.32 13.22 -77.97
N GLN A 185 -5.99 13.76 -76.81
CA GLN A 185 -6.66 14.96 -76.27
C GLN A 185 -6.36 16.23 -77.10
N ASN A 186 -5.24 16.25 -77.83
CA ASN A 186 -4.80 17.36 -78.67
C ASN A 186 -5.28 17.24 -80.13
N ILE A 187 -5.93 16.13 -80.52
CA ILE A 187 -6.63 16.05 -81.80
C ILE A 187 -7.87 16.93 -81.67
N ASP A 188 -7.83 18.12 -82.26
CA ASP A 188 -8.94 19.07 -82.30
C ASP A 188 -10.03 18.53 -83.24
N ASP A 189 -11.29 18.56 -82.79
CA ASP A 189 -12.46 18.21 -83.62
C ASP A 189 -12.48 18.98 -84.95
N SER A 190 -11.80 20.14 -84.99
CA SER A 190 -11.59 20.94 -86.19
C SER A 190 -10.75 20.24 -87.29
N GLU A 191 -9.73 19.45 -86.94
CA GLU A 191 -8.90 18.71 -87.92
C GLU A 191 -9.69 17.55 -88.53
N ILE A 192 -10.46 16.83 -87.71
CA ILE A 192 -11.36 15.76 -88.18
C ILE A 192 -12.46 16.34 -89.08
N LYS A 193 -13.07 17.46 -88.66
CA LYS A 193 -14.09 18.17 -89.44
C LYS A 193 -13.53 18.68 -90.78
N PHE A 194 -12.32 19.21 -90.79
CA PHE A 194 -11.63 19.67 -91.99
C PHE A 194 -11.33 18.51 -92.95
N TYR A 195 -10.80 17.39 -92.44
CA TYR A 195 -10.50 16.23 -93.27
C TYR A 195 -11.76 15.61 -93.90
N ILE A 196 -12.84 15.49 -93.13
CA ILE A 196 -14.14 14.99 -93.64
C ILE A 196 -14.73 15.97 -94.67
N GLN A 197 -14.66 17.28 -94.43
CA GLN A 197 -15.10 18.29 -95.40
C GLN A 197 -14.31 18.20 -96.71
N GLN A 198 -12.99 18.01 -96.66
CA GLN A 198 -12.16 17.85 -97.86
C GLN A 198 -12.49 16.57 -98.64
N GLN A 199 -12.72 15.44 -97.97
CA GLN A 199 -13.12 14.19 -98.63
C GLN A 199 -14.50 14.29 -99.29
N ILE A 200 -15.45 14.97 -98.66
CA ILE A 200 -16.77 15.26 -99.25
C ILE A 200 -16.64 16.22 -100.44
N GLN A 201 -15.72 17.19 -100.38
CA GLN A 201 -15.46 18.12 -101.48
C GLN A 201 -14.97 17.41 -102.75
N ASN A 202 -14.29 16.27 -102.60
CA ASN A 202 -13.72 15.47 -103.69
C ASN A 202 -14.65 14.36 -104.22
N SER A 203 -15.89 14.25 -103.71
CA SER A 203 -16.85 13.27 -104.22
C SER A 203 -17.50 13.74 -105.54
N ASP A 204 -17.57 12.85 -106.53
CA ASP A 204 -18.07 13.13 -107.88
C ASP A 204 -19.61 13.23 -107.97
N ASP A 205 -20.32 12.75 -106.96
CA ASP A 205 -21.79 12.72 -106.92
C ASP A 205 -22.34 13.97 -106.21
N SER A 206 -22.74 14.97 -107.00
CA SER A 206 -23.14 16.28 -106.51
C SER A 206 -24.43 16.26 -105.68
N GLU A 207 -25.34 15.31 -105.91
CA GLU A 207 -26.58 15.17 -105.16
C GLU A 207 -26.33 14.58 -103.77
N ILE A 208 -25.50 13.53 -103.67
CA ILE A 208 -25.10 12.94 -102.39
C ILE A 208 -24.27 13.94 -101.58
N LYS A 209 -23.37 14.68 -102.24
CA LYS A 209 -22.57 15.74 -101.62
C LYS A 209 -23.44 16.84 -101.00
N THR A 210 -24.47 17.30 -101.72
CA THR A 210 -25.40 18.34 -101.24
C THR A 210 -26.28 17.81 -100.09
N TYR A 211 -26.75 16.57 -100.19
CA TYR A 211 -27.57 15.93 -99.16
C TYR A 211 -26.81 15.75 -97.83
N ILE A 212 -25.55 15.30 -97.89
CA ILE A 212 -24.69 15.13 -96.70
C ILE A 212 -24.34 16.49 -96.09
N GLN A 213 -24.00 17.50 -96.90
CA GLN A 213 -23.75 18.86 -96.39
C GLN A 213 -24.98 19.43 -95.68
N GLN A 214 -26.18 19.24 -96.22
CA GLN A 214 -27.42 19.65 -95.56
C GLN A 214 -27.71 18.86 -94.29
N LYS A 215 -27.46 17.55 -94.25
CA LYS A 215 -27.65 16.74 -93.03
C LYS A 215 -26.68 17.13 -91.92
N ILE A 216 -25.44 17.47 -92.23
CA ILE A 216 -24.46 18.00 -91.26
C ILE A 216 -24.88 19.40 -90.77
N GLN A 217 -25.37 20.27 -91.66
CA GLN A 217 -25.85 21.60 -91.29
C GLN A 217 -27.15 21.57 -90.47
N ASN A 218 -27.95 20.51 -90.61
CA ASN A 218 -29.22 20.29 -89.90
C ASN A 218 -29.07 19.49 -88.58
N ILE A 219 -27.86 19.11 -88.18
CA ILE A 219 -27.61 18.73 -86.78
C ILE A 219 -27.62 20.05 -85.99
N ASP A 220 -28.82 20.48 -85.63
CA ASP A 220 -29.05 21.80 -85.08
C ASP A 220 -28.57 21.87 -83.62
N ASP A 221 -27.32 22.27 -83.45
CA ASP A 221 -26.73 22.65 -82.16
C ASP A 221 -27.53 23.79 -81.49
N SER A 222 -28.41 24.52 -82.20
CA SER A 222 -29.14 25.66 -81.63
C SER A 222 -30.01 25.28 -80.44
N VAL A 223 -30.63 24.08 -80.45
CA VAL A 223 -31.47 23.62 -79.35
C VAL A 223 -30.62 23.35 -78.11
N ILE A 224 -29.44 22.74 -78.27
CA ILE A 224 -28.51 22.48 -77.16
C ILE A 224 -27.88 23.79 -76.67
N HIS A 225 -27.50 24.67 -77.58
CA HIS A 225 -26.91 25.97 -77.26
C HIS A 225 -27.91 26.89 -76.54
N GLN A 226 -29.20 26.85 -76.90
CA GLN A 226 -30.26 27.59 -76.22
C GLN A 226 -30.50 27.07 -74.80
N HIS A 227 -30.47 25.75 -74.59
CA HIS A 227 -30.55 25.15 -73.26
C HIS A 227 -29.33 25.54 -72.39
N ILE A 228 -28.12 25.44 -72.92
CA ILE A 228 -26.90 25.86 -72.20
C ILE A 228 -26.93 27.36 -71.86
N THR A 229 -27.36 28.20 -72.80
CA THR A 229 -27.52 29.65 -72.57
C THR A 229 -28.52 29.93 -71.44
N THR A 230 -29.64 29.20 -71.43
CA THR A 230 -30.66 29.31 -70.38
C THR A 230 -30.12 28.89 -69.02
N ILE A 231 -29.38 27.78 -68.96
CA ILE A 231 -28.73 27.28 -67.73
C ILE A 231 -27.72 28.30 -67.21
N ASN A 232 -26.84 28.83 -68.06
CA ASN A 232 -25.82 29.79 -67.67
C ASN A 232 -26.42 31.08 -67.08
N ASN A 233 -27.49 31.59 -67.70
CA ASN A 233 -28.19 32.77 -67.18
C ASN A 233 -28.83 32.54 -65.79
N LEU A 234 -29.37 31.34 -65.55
CA LEU A 234 -29.91 30.95 -64.24
C LEU A 234 -28.80 30.86 -63.18
N VAL A 235 -27.68 30.22 -63.50
CA VAL A 235 -26.52 30.10 -62.60
C VAL A 235 -25.95 31.48 -62.25
N LEU A 236 -25.81 32.37 -63.24
CA LEU A 236 -25.32 33.73 -63.01
C LEU A 236 -26.23 34.53 -62.06
N LYS A 237 -27.55 34.36 -62.21
CA LYS A 237 -28.54 34.99 -61.31
C LYS A 237 -28.43 34.44 -59.89
N GLN A 238 -28.24 33.14 -59.73
CA GLN A 238 -28.03 32.51 -58.42
C GLN A 238 -26.74 33.02 -57.76
N ASN A 239 -25.63 33.12 -58.50
CA ASN A 239 -24.37 33.66 -57.96
C ASN A 239 -24.52 35.10 -57.45
N LYS A 240 -25.24 35.96 -58.18
CA LYS A 240 -25.52 37.34 -57.71
C LYS A 240 -26.29 37.35 -56.38
N ASN A 241 -27.27 36.44 -56.23
CA ASN A 241 -28.04 36.32 -54.99
C ASN A 241 -27.18 35.82 -53.83
N ILE A 242 -26.32 34.83 -54.06
CA ILE A 242 -25.38 34.31 -53.05
C ILE A 242 -24.45 35.42 -52.55
N VAL A 243 -23.83 36.16 -53.47
CA VAL A 243 -22.94 37.29 -53.13
C VAL A 243 -23.67 38.37 -52.33
N ALA A 244 -24.93 38.66 -52.67
CA ALA A 244 -25.75 39.59 -51.90
C ALA A 244 -26.00 39.09 -50.47
N LEU A 245 -26.34 37.81 -50.29
CA LEU A 245 -26.54 37.19 -48.98
C LEU A 245 -25.26 37.19 -48.13
N GLU A 246 -24.12 36.84 -48.72
CA GLU A 246 -22.81 36.91 -48.04
C GLU A 246 -22.49 38.33 -47.56
N LYS A 247 -22.85 39.35 -48.35
CA LYS A 247 -22.66 40.76 -47.97
C LYS A 247 -23.56 41.16 -46.80
N TYR A 248 -24.81 40.67 -46.76
CA TYR A 248 -25.71 40.88 -45.62
C TYR A 248 -25.17 40.22 -44.35
N LEU A 249 -24.76 38.95 -44.42
CA LEU A 249 -24.17 38.23 -43.28
C LEU A 249 -22.90 38.90 -42.74
N LYS A 250 -22.03 39.40 -43.62
CA LYS A 250 -20.82 40.16 -43.21
C LYS A 250 -21.13 41.52 -42.58
N LYS A 251 -22.29 42.12 -42.87
CA LYS A 251 -22.73 43.36 -42.23
C LYS A 251 -23.23 43.11 -40.81
N GLU A 252 -23.99 42.03 -40.58
CA GLU A 252 -24.48 41.67 -39.24
C GLU A 252 -23.35 41.20 -38.30
N ASN A 253 -22.30 40.56 -38.83
CA ASN A 253 -21.15 40.11 -38.05
C ASN A 253 -20.11 41.21 -37.73
N LYS A 254 -20.37 42.48 -38.07
CA LYS A 254 -19.56 43.62 -37.57
C LYS A 254 -20.05 44.04 -36.18
N SER A 255 -19.70 43.20 -35.21
CA SER A 255 -19.34 43.56 -33.84
C SER A 255 -20.02 44.79 -33.22
N PHE A 256 -21.03 44.53 -32.38
CA PHE A 256 -21.32 45.37 -31.21
C PHE A 256 -20.10 45.34 -30.26
N TYR A 257 -19.12 46.22 -30.49
CA TYR A 257 -18.13 46.52 -29.46
C TYR A 257 -18.74 47.54 -28.50
N PHE A 258 -19.21 47.07 -27.35
CA PHE A 258 -19.45 47.91 -26.18
C PHE A 258 -18.12 48.53 -25.76
N ASN A 259 -17.96 49.84 -25.92
CA ASN A 259 -16.85 50.57 -25.30
C ASN A 259 -17.15 50.70 -23.80
N LEU A 260 -16.37 50.01 -22.97
CA LEU A 260 -16.28 50.31 -21.55
C LEU A 260 -15.31 51.50 -21.39
N PRO A 261 -15.74 52.61 -20.77
CA PRO A 261 -14.83 53.70 -20.45
C PRO A 261 -13.98 53.29 -19.24
N PHE A 262 -12.66 53.32 -19.41
CA PHE A 262 -11.75 53.31 -18.26
C PHE A 262 -11.52 54.75 -17.82
N GLU A 263 -11.94 55.07 -16.60
CA GLU A 263 -11.37 56.14 -15.75
C GLU A 263 -10.21 55.56 -14.94
#